data_AF-A0A919RL67-F1
#
_entry.id   AF-A0A919RL67-F1
#
_cell.length_a   1.000
_cell.length_b   1.000
_cell.length_c   1.000
_cell.angle_alpha   90.00
_cell.angle_beta   90.00
_cell.angle_gamma   90.00
#
_symmetry.space_group_name_H-M   'P 1'
#
loop_
_entity.id
_entity.type
_entity.pdbx_description
1 polymer ?
#
loop_
_entity_poly.entity_id
_entity_poly.type
_entity_poly.pdbx_seq_one_letter_code
_entity_poly.pdbx_strand_id
1 'polypeptide(L)'
;MFRRALATTAAAALTAIATLTVATPAQAEVDMVASPLYLGDYCRSQVHSSAGIGFYYGGSVECHSFASGGGLAYVGSGSPWSACAWYRTPPVIRIRTVVGGALGCTYAY
;
A
#
# COMPACT_ATOMS: atom_id res chain seq x y z
N MET A 1 26.97 -46.32 44.24
CA MET A 1 26.06 -46.51 43.09
C MET A 1 25.22 -45.24 42.87
N PHE A 2 25.84 -44.09 42.54
CA PHE A 2 25.14 -42.79 42.40
C PHE A 2 25.63 -42.04 41.14
N ARG A 3 25.59 -42.69 39.97
CA ARG A 3 26.07 -42.10 38.71
C ARG A 3 25.09 -42.15 37.55
N ARG A 4 23.84 -42.59 37.77
CA ARG A 4 22.86 -42.78 36.67
C ARG A 4 21.58 -41.94 36.77
N ALA A 5 21.43 -41.11 37.81
CA ALA A 5 20.17 -40.39 38.06
C ALA A 5 20.15 -38.93 37.56
N LEU A 6 21.25 -38.39 37.03
CA LEU A 6 21.33 -36.98 36.63
C LEU A 6 21.14 -36.71 35.12
N ALA A 7 21.04 -37.74 34.28
CA ALA A 7 21.02 -37.56 32.83
C ALA A 7 19.61 -37.46 32.22
N THR A 8 18.55 -37.67 33.00
CA THR A 8 17.17 -37.74 32.48
C THR A 8 16.33 -36.49 32.75
N THR A 9 16.79 -35.55 33.59
CA THR A 9 16.02 -34.33 33.91
C THR A 9 16.34 -33.12 33.04
N ALA A 10 17.46 -33.13 32.31
CA ALA A 10 17.83 -32.03 31.41
C ALA A 10 17.15 -32.09 30.03
N ALA A 11 16.63 -33.26 29.62
CA ALA A 11 15.97 -33.44 28.33
C ALA A 11 14.49 -33.00 28.31
N ALA A 12 13.87 -32.79 29.48
CA ALA A 12 12.46 -32.41 29.60
C ALA A 12 12.21 -30.89 29.55
N ALA A 13 13.26 -30.06 29.62
CA ALA A 13 13.13 -28.60 29.63
C ALA A 13 13.15 -27.96 28.23
N LEU A 14 13.59 -28.68 27.20
CA LEU A 14 13.71 -28.17 25.82
C LEU A 14 12.43 -28.36 24.98
N THR A 15 11.43 -29.09 25.47
CA THR A 15 10.16 -29.32 24.76
C THR A 15 9.09 -28.27 25.06
N ALA A 16 9.30 -27.36 26.01
CA ALA A 16 8.30 -26.37 26.44
C ALA A 16 8.30 -25.05 25.63
N ILE A 17 9.21 -24.89 24.65
CA ILE A 17 9.28 -23.68 23.79
C ILE A 17 8.60 -23.94 22.43
N ALA A 18 8.00 -25.12 22.24
CA ALA A 18 7.22 -25.42 21.05
C ALA A 18 5.92 -24.61 21.06
N THR A 19 5.92 -23.57 20.23
CA THR A 19 4.75 -23.06 19.49
C THR A 19 3.70 -22.31 20.31
N LEU A 20 4.07 -21.15 20.85
CA LEU A 20 3.16 -20.00 20.81
C LEU A 20 3.27 -19.35 19.44
N THR A 21 2.78 -20.03 18.40
CA THR A 21 2.46 -19.34 17.15
C THR A 21 1.20 -18.54 17.42
N VAL A 22 1.36 -17.28 17.82
CA VAL A 22 0.26 -16.31 17.79
C VAL A 22 -0.17 -16.24 16.34
N ALA A 23 -1.28 -16.90 16.01
CA ALA A 23 -1.94 -16.74 14.73
C ALA A 23 -2.46 -15.30 14.71
N THR A 24 -1.67 -14.39 14.14
CA THR A 24 -2.17 -13.07 13.80
C THR A 24 -3.31 -13.27 12.81
N PRO A 25 -4.45 -12.60 12.98
CA PRO A 25 -5.53 -12.70 12.01
C PRO A 25 -4.96 -12.36 10.63
N ALA A 26 -5.20 -13.25 9.65
CA ALA A 26 -4.87 -12.96 8.27
C ALA A 26 -5.74 -11.76 7.84
N GLN A 27 -5.17 -10.56 7.84
CA GLN A 27 -5.86 -9.38 7.36
C GLN A 27 -6.10 -9.56 5.86
N ALA A 28 -7.32 -9.25 5.43
CA ALA A 28 -7.63 -9.37 4.01
C ALA A 28 -6.95 -8.21 3.28
N GLU A 29 -6.05 -8.51 2.34
CA GLU A 29 -5.47 -7.48 1.49
C GLU A 29 -6.34 -7.30 0.25
N VAL A 30 -6.73 -6.06 -0.04
CA VAL A 30 -7.47 -5.71 -1.26
C VAL A 30 -6.61 -4.81 -2.12
N ASP A 31 -6.33 -5.27 -3.34
CA ASP A 31 -5.64 -4.51 -4.36
C ASP A 31 -6.62 -3.75 -5.25
N MET A 32 -6.38 -2.45 -5.43
CA MET A 32 -7.09 -1.62 -6.39
C MET A 32 -6.11 -0.88 -7.29
N VAL A 33 -6.52 -0.64 -8.53
CA VAL A 33 -5.75 0.15 -9.49
C VAL A 33 -6.54 1.40 -9.83
N ALA A 34 -5.98 2.57 -9.50
CA ALA A 34 -6.50 3.86 -9.92
C ALA A 34 -5.92 4.20 -11.30
N SER A 35 -6.79 4.25 -12.31
CA SER A 35 -6.42 4.64 -13.67
C SER A 35 -6.06 6.14 -13.74
N PRO A 36 -5.38 6.60 -14.81
CA PRO A 36 -5.02 8.01 -14.93
C PRO A 36 -6.20 8.99 -14.89
N LEU A 37 -7.36 8.59 -15.39
CA LEU A 37 -8.59 9.39 -15.30
C LEU A 37 -9.11 9.48 -13.86
N TYR A 38 -9.07 8.37 -13.12
CA TYR A 38 -9.50 8.35 -11.72
C TYR A 38 -8.55 9.16 -10.83
N LEU A 39 -7.24 9.12 -11.12
CA LEU A 39 -6.24 10.04 -10.56
C LEU A 39 -6.52 11.50 -10.91
N GLY A 40 -7.09 11.76 -12.09
CA GLY A 40 -7.59 13.08 -12.47
C GLY A 40 -8.64 13.64 -11.50
N ASP A 41 -9.58 12.83 -11.02
CA ASP A 41 -10.60 13.27 -10.06
C ASP A 41 -10.01 13.61 -8.68
N TYR A 42 -9.06 12.79 -8.20
CA TYR A 42 -8.27 13.13 -7.00
C TYR A 42 -7.52 14.45 -7.20
N CYS A 43 -6.76 14.57 -8.30
CA CYS A 43 -6.01 15.77 -8.64
C CYS A 43 -6.90 17.02 -8.70
N ARG A 44 -8.09 16.89 -9.29
CA ARG A 44 -9.06 17.98 -9.41
C ARG A 44 -9.58 18.44 -8.06
N SER A 45 -9.81 17.50 -7.14
CA SER A 45 -10.39 17.81 -5.83
C SER A 45 -9.34 18.24 -4.78
N GLN A 46 -8.12 17.71 -4.86
CA GLN A 46 -7.11 17.89 -3.80
C GLN A 46 -5.91 18.75 -4.22
N VAL A 47 -5.63 18.90 -5.51
CA VAL A 47 -4.40 19.55 -6.01
C VAL A 47 -4.72 20.83 -6.78
N HIS A 48 -5.46 20.73 -7.89
CA HIS A 48 -5.81 21.87 -8.72
C HIS A 48 -7.12 21.66 -9.46
N SER A 49 -8.05 22.62 -9.39
CA SER A 49 -9.43 22.50 -9.90
C SER A 49 -9.54 22.30 -11.42
N SER A 50 -8.51 22.67 -12.18
CA SER A 50 -8.45 22.44 -13.63
C SER A 50 -7.82 21.10 -14.03
N ALA A 51 -7.34 20.29 -13.08
CA ALA A 51 -6.77 18.99 -13.39
C ALA A 51 -7.85 18.04 -13.92
N GLY A 52 -7.49 17.21 -14.89
CA GLY A 52 -8.39 16.23 -15.51
C GLY A 52 -7.77 14.85 -15.70
N ILE A 53 -6.46 14.73 -15.51
CA ILE A 53 -5.73 13.46 -15.59
C ILE A 53 -4.57 13.49 -14.59
N GLY A 54 -4.26 12.34 -14.00
CA GLY A 54 -3.11 12.19 -13.11
C GLY A 54 -2.30 10.94 -13.44
N PHE A 55 -0.98 11.00 -13.27
CA PHE A 55 -0.09 9.86 -13.47
C PHE A 55 0.75 9.62 -12.24
N TYR A 56 0.84 8.37 -11.80
CA TYR A 56 1.79 7.99 -10.79
C TYR A 56 3.16 7.76 -11.41
N TYR A 57 4.07 8.69 -11.15
CA TYR A 57 5.43 8.72 -11.69
C TYR A 57 6.41 9.30 -10.66
N GLY A 58 7.62 8.75 -10.61
CA GLY A 58 8.69 9.29 -9.76
C GLY A 58 8.36 9.32 -8.25
N GLY A 59 7.43 8.49 -7.77
CA GLY A 59 6.99 8.49 -6.37
C GLY A 59 5.94 9.54 -6.02
N SER A 60 5.37 10.23 -7.01
CA SER A 60 4.32 11.23 -6.84
C SER A 60 3.17 11.03 -7.83
N VAL A 61 2.01 11.59 -7.54
CA VAL A 61 0.91 11.70 -8.52
C VAL A 61 1.06 13.05 -9.22
N GLU A 62 1.53 13.04 -10.46
CA GLU A 62 1.62 14.23 -11.31
C GLU A 62 0.24 14.54 -11.88
N CYS A 63 -0.24 15.76 -11.66
CA CYS A 63 -1.58 16.21 -12.05
C CYS A 63 -1.48 17.12 -13.27
N HIS A 64 -2.30 16.87 -14.29
CA HIS A 64 -2.31 17.64 -15.52
C HIS A 64 -3.72 18.11 -15.89
N SER A 65 -3.78 19.28 -16.52
CA SER A 65 -4.96 19.77 -17.23
C SER A 65 -4.86 19.46 -18.73
N PHE A 66 -6.02 19.44 -19.40
CA PHE A 66 -6.08 19.38 -20.85
C PHE A 66 -5.79 20.77 -21.43
N ALA A 67 -4.71 20.91 -22.20
CA ALA A 67 -4.32 22.17 -22.82
C ALA A 67 -5.07 22.39 -24.14
N SER A 68 -5.31 23.66 -24.48
CA SER A 68 -5.87 24.10 -25.76
C SER A 68 -4.90 23.76 -26.89
N GLY A 69 -5.04 22.57 -27.47
CA GLY A 69 -4.08 22.01 -28.42
C GLY A 69 -3.92 20.48 -28.32
N GLY A 70 -4.63 19.83 -27.39
CA GLY A 70 -4.64 18.37 -27.25
C GLY A 70 -3.48 17.81 -26.42
N GLY A 71 -2.60 18.68 -25.91
CA GLY A 71 -1.54 18.31 -24.98
C GLY A 71 -2.01 18.30 -23.52
N LEU A 72 -1.12 17.83 -22.65
CA LEU A 72 -1.28 17.90 -21.20
C LEU A 72 -0.37 18.99 -20.64
N ALA A 73 -0.91 19.83 -19.76
CA ALA A 73 -0.14 20.82 -19.02
C ALA A 73 -0.07 20.40 -17.55
N TYR A 74 1.14 20.29 -17.00
CA TYR A 74 1.34 20.02 -15.58
C TYR A 74 0.80 21.17 -14.73
N VAL A 75 0.02 20.85 -13.70
CA VAL A 75 -0.61 21.83 -12.80
C VAL A 75 -0.28 21.63 -11.32
N GLY A 76 0.36 20.50 -10.97
CA GLY A 76 0.79 20.23 -9.60
C GLY A 76 1.03 18.75 -9.37
N SER A 77 1.41 18.41 -8.14
CA SER A 77 1.60 17.03 -7.72
C SER A 77 0.93 16.75 -6.38
N GLY A 78 0.54 15.49 -6.19
CA GLY A 78 -0.06 15.01 -4.97
C GLY A 78 0.67 13.78 -4.41
N SER A 79 0.44 13.52 -3.12
CA SER A 79 0.94 12.30 -2.49
C SER A 79 0.17 11.07 -2.99
N PRO A 80 0.85 9.98 -3.40
CA PRO A 80 0.19 8.74 -3.79
C PRO A 80 -0.54 8.08 -2.62
N TRP A 81 -0.03 8.22 -1.39
CA TRP A 81 -0.70 7.72 -0.19
C TRP A 81 -2.01 8.45 0.07
N SER A 82 -2.01 9.78 -0.10
CA SER A 82 -3.21 10.60 0.02
C SER A 82 -4.22 10.29 -1.07
N ALA A 83 -3.77 10.01 -2.30
CA ALA A 83 -4.64 9.55 -3.39
C ALA A 83 -5.33 8.22 -3.02
N CYS A 84 -4.58 7.22 -2.56
CA CYS A 84 -5.16 5.95 -2.12
C CYS A 84 -6.16 6.14 -0.96
N ALA A 85 -5.82 6.94 0.05
CA ALA A 85 -6.73 7.26 1.17
C ALA A 85 -7.97 8.05 0.74
N TRP A 86 -7.89 8.84 -0.34
CA TRP A 86 -9.03 9.57 -0.89
C TRP A 86 -10.05 8.62 -1.54
N TYR A 87 -9.59 7.57 -2.21
CA TYR A 87 -10.48 6.59 -2.85
C TYR A 87 -11.16 5.65 -1.85
N ARG A 88 -10.50 5.33 -0.74
CA ARG A 88 -10.93 4.30 0.21
C ARG A 88 -10.45 4.61 1.63
N THR A 89 -11.33 4.34 2.59
CA THR A 89 -11.12 4.59 4.02
C THR A 89 -10.14 3.64 4.75
N PRO A 90 -10.03 2.33 4.42
CA PRO A 90 -9.13 1.44 5.13
C PRO A 90 -7.66 1.88 4.99
N PRO A 91 -6.78 1.49 5.93
CA PRO A 91 -5.38 1.89 5.88
C PRO A 91 -4.73 1.32 4.61
N VAL A 92 -4.15 2.22 3.83
CA VAL A 92 -3.28 1.87 2.72
C VAL A 92 -2.01 1.27 3.33
N ILE A 93 -1.65 0.06 2.92
CA ILE A 93 -0.46 -0.64 3.42
C ILE A 93 0.64 -0.71 2.36
N ARG A 94 0.29 -0.53 1.09
CA ARG A 94 1.25 -0.54 -0.02
C ARG A 94 0.76 0.32 -1.17
N ILE A 95 1.71 0.98 -1.82
CA ILE A 95 1.51 1.62 -3.11
C ILE A 95 2.48 1.01 -4.13
N ARG A 96 2.06 0.92 -5.40
CA ARG A 96 2.91 0.42 -6.48
C ARG A 96 2.61 1.12 -7.81
N THR A 97 3.62 1.20 -8.67
CA THR A 97 3.41 1.64 -10.05
C THR A 97 2.78 0.53 -10.85
N VAL A 98 1.74 0.87 -11.60
CA VAL A 98 1.10 -0.01 -12.58
C VAL A 98 1.34 0.57 -13.97
N VAL A 99 1.34 -0.30 -14.98
CA VAL A 99 1.58 0.07 -16.39
C VAL A 99 0.68 1.24 -16.80
N GLY A 100 1.23 2.17 -17.58
CA GLY A 100 0.49 3.35 -18.08
C GLY A 100 0.34 4.49 -17.06
N GLY A 101 1.20 4.54 -16.03
CA GLY A 101 1.17 5.60 -15.02
C GLY A 101 -0.01 5.48 -14.05
N ALA A 102 -0.61 4.29 -13.93
CA ALA A 102 -1.64 4.03 -12.95
C ALA A 102 -1.05 3.80 -11.55
N LEU A 103 -1.83 4.10 -10.52
CA LEU A 103 -1.47 3.90 -9.12
C LEU A 103 -2.14 2.63 -8.59
N GLY A 104 -1.34 1.65 -8.16
CA GLY A 104 -1.83 0.51 -7.40
C GLY A 104 -1.85 0.84 -5.91
N CYS A 105 -2.98 0.60 -5.27
CA CYS A 105 -3.21 0.77 -3.83
C CYS A 105 -3.61 -0.56 -3.21
N THR A 106 -2.87 -1.01 -2.20
CA THR A 106 -3.24 -2.18 -1.39
C THR A 106 -3.73 -1.71 -0.03
N TYR A 107 -4.89 -2.20 0.40
CA TYR A 107 -5.54 -1.86 1.66
C TYR A 107 -5.62 -3.07 2.57
N ALA A 108 -5.43 -2.89 3.88
CA ALA A 108 -5.75 -3.92 4.87
C ALA A 108 -7.23 -3.82 5.27
N TYR A 109 -7.92 -4.96 5.24
CA TYR A 109 -9.30 -5.17 5.69
C TYR A 109 -9.35 -6.12 6.89
#